data_AF-A0A8H5Y5G1-F1
#
_entry.id   AF-A0A8H5Y5G1-F1
#
_cell.length_a   1.000
_cell.length_b   1.000
_cell.length_c   1.000
_cell.angle_alpha   90.00
_cell.angle_beta   90.00
_cell.angle_gamma   90.00
#
_symmetry.space_group_name_H-M   'P 1'
#
loop_
_entity.id
_entity.type
_entity.pdbx_description
1 polymer ?
#
loop_
_entity_poly.entity_id
_entity_poly.type
_entity_poly.pdbx_seq_one_letter_code
_entity_poly.pdbx_strand_id
1 'polypeptide(L)'
;MQILLPALPFPGFFLAPESPRWLASVDRKEDAAAVIAKHHANGDINSPLVQYEAEEIVNTIKTKQEAHASASYADMLKTKGNRWRLLISITLGLFSHAHLSMPASLEPHLGRRSGSNGREAWSTTFVPDVCTGNSAVGLAVIPLLFVFFAGYDIALTPLIIAYPIEIWQFQLRSRGFSVLWTSGIVAGIFNMFVNPIALGSIGWKYYFTYIVFLAAFVLLAYFCYPETKGRTLEQMAYIFDGEDADSNVLEGKSMEGKTKVLSIELERKSG
;
A
#
# COMPACT_ATOMS: atom_id res chain seq x y z
N MET A 1 -7.21 -29.68 3.86
CA MET A 1 -6.53 -29.01 2.72
C MET A 1 -6.29 -27.49 2.90
N GLN A 2 -6.73 -26.83 3.98
CA GLN A 2 -6.53 -25.37 4.14
C GLN A 2 -5.09 -24.94 4.47
N ILE A 3 -4.27 -25.82 5.05
CA ILE A 3 -2.86 -25.53 5.40
C ILE A 3 -1.91 -25.85 4.23
N LEU A 4 -2.30 -26.76 3.33
CA LEU A 4 -1.43 -27.24 2.26
C LEU A 4 -1.05 -26.13 1.25
N LEU A 5 -2.02 -25.34 0.83
CA LEU A 5 -1.85 -24.22 -0.10
C LEU A 5 -0.93 -23.11 0.45
N PRO A 6 -1.11 -22.60 1.68
CA PRO A 6 -0.18 -21.64 2.27
C PRO A 6 1.15 -22.26 2.74
N ALA A 7 1.23 -23.58 2.91
CA ALA A 7 2.48 -24.28 3.25
C ALA A 7 3.43 -24.48 2.05
N LEU A 8 2.91 -24.51 0.82
CA LEU A 8 3.67 -24.71 -0.40
C LEU A 8 4.83 -23.70 -0.64
N PRO A 9 4.73 -22.41 -0.32
CA PRO A 9 5.85 -21.47 -0.45
C PRO A 9 6.90 -21.58 0.67
N PHE A 10 6.63 -22.27 1.80
CA PHE A 10 7.57 -22.33 2.92
C PHE A 10 8.92 -22.95 2.57
N PRO A 11 9.02 -24.04 1.80
CA PRO A 11 10.30 -24.54 1.33
C PRO A 11 11.08 -23.48 0.54
N GLY A 12 10.40 -22.71 -0.32
CA GLY A 12 11.02 -21.63 -1.09
C GLY A 12 11.58 -20.50 -0.22
N PHE A 13 10.96 -20.23 0.94
CA PHE A 13 11.46 -19.25 1.90
C PHE A 13 12.80 -19.66 2.51
N PHE A 14 13.00 -20.95 2.84
CA PHE A 14 14.27 -21.43 3.40
C PHE A 14 15.40 -21.55 2.38
N LEU A 15 15.07 -21.68 1.09
CA LEU A 15 16.06 -21.73 0.00
C LEU A 15 16.43 -20.34 -0.55
N ALA A 16 15.62 -19.32 -0.29
CA ALA A 16 15.87 -17.97 -0.79
C ALA A 16 17.07 -17.33 -0.05
N PRO A 17 18.10 -16.85 -0.76
CA PRO A 17 19.19 -16.11 -0.13
C PRO A 17 18.66 -14.82 0.49
N GLU A 18 19.22 -14.46 1.66
CA GLU A 18 18.88 -13.21 2.33
C GLU A 18 19.25 -12.00 1.46
N SER A 19 18.42 -10.96 1.45
CA SER A 19 18.70 -9.78 0.63
C SER A 19 19.90 -8.97 1.18
N PRO A 20 20.83 -8.48 0.33
CA PRO A 20 21.99 -7.69 0.78
C PRO A 20 21.63 -6.46 1.61
N ARG A 21 20.50 -5.81 1.26
CA ARG A 21 19.99 -4.64 1.98
C ARG A 21 19.48 -4.98 3.39
N TRP A 22 18.90 -6.16 3.58
CA TRP A 22 18.47 -6.60 4.91
C TRP A 22 19.69 -6.95 5.77
N LEU A 23 20.66 -7.66 5.22
CA LEU A 23 21.93 -7.98 5.89
C LEU A 23 22.66 -6.71 6.37
N ALA A 24 22.74 -5.69 5.51
CA ALA A 24 23.31 -4.39 5.88
C ALA A 24 22.50 -3.66 6.98
N SER A 25 21.19 -3.92 7.11
CA SER A 25 20.36 -3.33 8.18
C SER A 25 20.53 -3.99 9.54
N VAL A 26 21.03 -5.23 9.59
CA VAL A 26 21.33 -5.97 10.82
C VAL A 26 22.83 -5.97 11.15
N ASP A 27 23.57 -4.99 10.61
CA ASP A 27 25.03 -4.80 10.77
C ASP A 27 25.90 -5.98 10.27
N ARG A 28 25.34 -6.89 9.46
CA ARG A 28 26.04 -8.02 8.82
C ARG A 28 26.66 -7.60 7.48
N LYS A 29 27.63 -6.70 7.52
CA LYS A 29 28.24 -6.08 6.32
C LYS A 29 29.04 -7.06 5.45
N GLU A 30 29.78 -7.97 6.09
CA GLU A 30 30.58 -8.98 5.37
C GLU A 30 29.70 -9.96 4.60
N ASP A 31 28.59 -10.40 5.21
CA ASP A 31 27.61 -11.28 4.54
C ASP A 31 26.90 -10.56 3.39
N ALA A 32 26.59 -9.28 3.56
CA ALA A 32 26.03 -8.46 2.48
C ALA A 32 27.01 -8.37 1.30
N ALA A 33 28.29 -8.12 1.57
CA ALA A 33 29.34 -8.11 0.56
C ALA A 33 29.53 -9.47 -0.11
N ALA A 34 29.40 -10.59 0.61
CA ALA A 34 29.49 -11.94 0.05
C ALA A 34 28.34 -12.23 -0.93
N VAL A 35 27.10 -11.80 -0.62
CA VAL A 35 25.96 -11.94 -1.53
C VAL A 35 26.14 -11.07 -2.78
N ILE A 36 26.64 -9.84 -2.62
CA ILE A 36 26.95 -8.95 -3.75
C ILE A 36 28.07 -9.53 -4.62
N ALA A 37 29.15 -10.01 -4.02
CA ALA A 37 30.27 -10.64 -4.72
C ALA A 37 29.83 -11.84 -5.56
N LYS A 38 28.93 -12.68 -5.02
CA LYS A 38 28.37 -13.83 -5.71
C LYS A 38 27.61 -13.45 -6.99
N HIS A 39 26.90 -12.32 -7.00
CA HIS A 39 26.05 -11.89 -8.11
C HIS A 39 26.71 -10.89 -9.07
N HIS A 40 27.62 -10.04 -8.60
CA HIS A 40 28.23 -8.96 -9.40
C HIS A 40 29.72 -9.17 -9.70
N ALA A 41 30.45 -9.99 -8.93
CA ALA A 41 31.90 -10.17 -9.07
C ALA A 41 32.33 -11.63 -9.23
N ASN A 42 31.41 -12.53 -9.62
CA ASN A 42 31.67 -13.96 -9.81
C ASN A 42 32.33 -14.64 -8.57
N GLY A 43 32.04 -14.12 -7.37
CA GLY A 43 32.59 -14.59 -6.10
C GLY A 43 33.82 -13.82 -5.58
N ASP A 44 34.34 -12.82 -6.29
CA ASP A 44 35.47 -12.01 -5.80
C ASP A 44 35.02 -10.91 -4.83
N ILE A 45 35.29 -11.14 -3.54
CA ILE A 45 34.97 -10.21 -2.43
C ILE A 45 35.90 -8.98 -2.43
N ASN A 46 37.10 -9.10 -3.01
CA ASN A 46 38.09 -8.02 -3.01
C ASN A 46 37.95 -7.08 -4.21
N SER A 47 36.97 -7.32 -5.08
CA SER A 47 36.67 -6.41 -6.17
C SER A 47 36.31 -5.01 -5.61
N PRO A 48 36.98 -3.94 -6.07
CA PRO A 48 36.69 -2.57 -5.66
C PRO A 48 35.22 -2.18 -5.84
N LEU A 49 34.54 -2.79 -6.82
CA LEU A 49 33.11 -2.56 -7.08
C LEU A 49 32.23 -3.07 -5.93
N VAL A 50 32.52 -4.26 -5.40
CA VAL A 50 31.71 -4.89 -4.33
C VAL A 50 31.83 -4.11 -3.03
N GLN A 51 33.04 -3.66 -2.70
CA GLN A 51 33.29 -2.86 -1.50
C GLN A 51 32.57 -1.52 -1.58
N TYR A 52 32.65 -0.85 -2.74
CA TYR A 52 31.93 0.40 -2.99
C TYR A 52 30.40 0.22 -2.87
N GLU A 53 29.82 -0.79 -3.53
CA GLU A 53 28.38 -1.06 -3.48
C GLU A 53 27.91 -1.40 -2.05
N ALA A 54 28.68 -2.23 -1.33
CA ALA A 54 28.34 -2.60 0.05
C ALA A 54 28.37 -1.39 0.98
N GLU A 55 29.37 -0.51 0.83
CA GLU A 55 29.49 0.71 1.62
C GLU A 55 28.39 1.72 1.30
N GLU A 56 28.06 1.92 0.03
CA GLU A 56 26.95 2.78 -0.41
C GLU A 56 25.61 2.31 0.20
N ILE A 57 25.34 1.00 0.17
CA ILE A 57 24.13 0.41 0.75
C ILE A 57 24.07 0.66 2.26
N VAL A 58 25.17 0.44 2.98
CA VAL A 58 25.25 0.66 4.44
C VAL A 58 25.01 2.13 4.78
N ASN A 59 25.69 3.05 4.10
CA ASN A 59 25.55 4.50 4.32
C ASN A 59 24.12 4.98 4.00
N THR A 60 23.54 4.47 2.93
CA THR A 60 22.16 4.76 2.53
C THR A 60 21.17 4.25 3.59
N ILE A 61 21.36 3.05 4.12
CA ILE A 61 20.46 2.47 5.14
C ILE A 61 20.58 3.23 6.44
N LYS A 62 21.79 3.58 6.89
CA LYS A 62 22.00 4.36 8.11
C LYS A 62 21.30 5.72 8.05
N THR A 63 21.48 6.43 6.94
CA THR A 63 20.80 7.72 6.68
C THR A 63 19.27 7.57 6.69
N LYS A 64 18.76 6.49 6.10
CA LYS A 64 17.32 6.19 6.11
C LYS A 64 16.82 5.82 7.51
N GLN A 65 17.60 5.07 8.28
CA GLN A 65 17.23 4.61 9.63
C GLN A 65 17.19 5.77 10.64
N GLU A 66 18.17 6.67 10.61
CA GLU A 66 18.20 7.87 11.44
C GLU A 66 16.98 8.76 11.15
N ALA A 67 16.66 8.96 9.87
CA ALA A 67 15.52 9.75 9.48
C ALA A 67 14.17 9.05 9.79
N HIS A 68 14.09 7.72 9.67
CA HIS A 68 12.89 6.96 10.07
C HIS A 68 12.67 6.91 11.58
N ALA A 69 13.74 6.91 12.38
CA ALA A 69 13.69 6.92 13.84
C ALA A 69 13.14 8.24 14.39
N SER A 70 13.46 9.36 13.73
CA SER A 70 12.94 10.68 14.08
C SER A 70 11.47 10.89 13.68
N ALA A 71 11.02 10.22 12.61
CA ALA A 71 9.65 10.35 12.12
C ALA A 71 8.65 9.57 13.00
N SER A 72 7.55 10.20 13.38
CA SER A 72 6.45 9.63 14.17
C SER A 72 5.11 9.81 13.45
N TYR A 73 4.08 9.03 13.83
CA TYR A 73 2.71 9.22 13.34
C TYR A 73 2.16 10.62 13.66
N ALA A 74 2.64 11.24 14.75
CA ALA A 74 2.30 12.61 15.10
C ALA A 74 2.75 13.62 14.03
N ASP A 75 3.84 13.35 13.30
CA ASP A 75 4.38 14.26 12.28
C ASP A 75 3.48 14.37 11.05
N MET A 76 2.57 13.40 10.87
CA MET A 76 1.54 13.45 9.84
C MET A 76 0.48 14.53 10.12
N LEU A 77 0.34 14.95 11.39
CA LEU A 77 -0.63 15.96 11.81
C LEU A 77 -0.01 17.34 12.04
N LYS A 78 1.33 17.45 12.05
CA LYS A 78 2.04 18.69 12.42
C LYS A 78 1.90 19.79 11.37
N THR A 79 2.08 19.49 10.08
CA THR A 79 2.03 20.51 9.02
C THR A 79 0.68 20.52 8.32
N LYS A 80 0.30 21.69 7.77
CA LYS A 80 -0.95 21.84 7.01
C LYS A 80 -1.00 20.92 5.79
N GLY A 81 0.10 20.79 5.04
CA GLY A 81 0.15 19.91 3.88
C GLY A 81 0.16 18.42 4.25
N ASN A 82 0.81 18.00 5.35
CA ASN A 82 0.72 16.61 5.81
C ASN A 82 -0.69 16.23 6.27
N ARG A 83 -1.44 17.16 6.88
CA ARG A 83 -2.86 16.94 7.22
C ARG A 83 -3.72 16.74 5.98
N TRP A 84 -3.44 17.48 4.91
CA TRP A 84 -4.12 17.31 3.63
C TRP A 84 -3.79 15.96 2.98
N ARG A 85 -2.51 15.56 2.96
CA ARG A 85 -2.07 14.23 2.52
C ARG A 85 -2.71 13.09 3.34
N LEU A 86 -2.86 13.29 4.64
CA LEU A 86 -3.52 12.36 5.55
C LEU A 86 -5.01 12.24 5.26
N LEU A 87 -5.70 13.37 5.01
CA LEU A 87 -7.11 13.35 4.63
C LEU A 87 -7.33 12.56 3.34
N ILE A 88 -6.51 12.81 2.31
CA ILE A 88 -6.60 12.08 1.03
C ILE A 88 -6.35 10.57 1.24
N SER A 89 -5.39 10.20 2.08
CA SER A 89 -5.09 8.80 2.38
C SER A 89 -6.25 8.11 3.11
N ILE A 90 -6.94 8.81 4.03
CA ILE A 90 -8.10 8.28 4.73
C ILE A 90 -9.29 8.12 3.78
N THR A 91 -9.57 9.13 2.94
CA THR A 91 -10.68 9.06 1.97
C THR A 91 -10.47 7.96 0.94
N LEU A 92 -9.23 7.77 0.45
CA LEU A 92 -8.86 6.63 -0.40
C LEU A 92 -9.08 5.28 0.29
N GLY A 93 -8.68 5.17 1.56
CA GLY A 93 -8.82 3.93 2.32
C GLY A 93 -10.28 3.54 2.51
N LEU A 94 -11.13 4.50 2.90
CA LEU A 94 -12.57 4.30 3.03
C LEU A 94 -13.22 3.82 1.72
N PHE A 95 -12.79 4.39 0.58
CA PHE A 95 -13.29 4.01 -0.75
C PHE A 95 -12.82 2.61 -1.16
N SER A 96 -11.57 2.25 -0.88
CA SER A 96 -10.97 0.96 -1.26
C SER A 96 -11.74 -0.25 -0.73
N HIS A 97 -12.20 -0.20 0.52
CA HIS A 97 -12.88 -1.32 1.16
C HIS A 97 -14.40 -1.33 0.97
N ALA A 98 -15.00 -0.23 0.50
CA ALA A 98 -16.38 -0.22 0.04
C ALA A 98 -16.61 -1.20 -1.12
N HIS A 99 -15.54 -1.53 -1.86
CA HIS A 99 -15.60 -2.45 -3.00
C HIS A 99 -15.17 -3.89 -2.67
N LEU A 100 -14.16 -4.08 -1.82
CA LEU A 100 -13.55 -5.41 -1.57
C LEU A 100 -14.39 -6.31 -0.63
N SER A 101 -15.55 -5.85 -0.17
CA SER A 101 -16.36 -6.52 0.85
C SER A 101 -17.61 -7.18 0.27
N MET A 102 -17.46 -8.00 -0.76
CA MET A 102 -18.38 -9.09 -1.10
C MET A 102 -17.52 -10.28 -1.56
N PRO A 103 -17.65 -11.52 -1.04
CA PRO A 103 -18.70 -12.12 -0.21
C PRO A 103 -18.16 -12.87 1.05
N ALA A 104 -18.69 -12.56 2.24
CA ALA A 104 -18.50 -13.42 3.43
C ALA A 104 -19.67 -13.35 4.42
N SER A 105 -20.54 -12.34 4.31
CA SER A 105 -21.63 -12.09 5.25
C SER A 105 -22.95 -12.81 4.92
N LEU A 106 -22.98 -13.68 3.90
CA LEU A 106 -24.19 -14.40 3.44
C LEU A 106 -24.11 -15.93 3.64
N GLU A 107 -23.25 -16.41 4.55
CA GLU A 107 -23.15 -17.83 4.89
C GLU A 107 -24.06 -18.42 6.02
N PRO A 108 -25.13 -17.79 6.59
CA PRO A 108 -25.88 -18.49 7.65
C PRO A 108 -26.90 -19.56 7.21
N HIS A 109 -27.23 -19.74 5.92
CA HIS A 109 -28.42 -20.55 5.57
C HIS A 109 -28.25 -21.72 4.59
N LEU A 110 -27.04 -22.03 4.11
CA LEU A 110 -26.84 -23.20 3.24
C LEU A 110 -26.03 -24.31 3.94
N GLY A 111 -26.79 -25.27 4.45
CA GLY A 111 -26.52 -26.70 4.27
C GLY A 111 -25.08 -27.17 4.46
N ARG A 112 -24.79 -27.62 5.67
CA ARG A 112 -23.66 -28.46 6.07
C ARG A 112 -23.43 -29.65 5.11
N ARG A 113 -22.60 -29.51 4.05
CA ARG A 113 -21.74 -30.60 3.53
C ARG A 113 -20.75 -30.18 2.44
N SER A 114 -19.49 -30.55 2.66
CA SER A 114 -18.38 -30.67 1.69
C SER A 114 -17.79 -29.33 1.23
N GLY A 115 -16.51 -29.01 1.42
CA GLY A 115 -15.35 -29.85 1.62
C GLY A 115 -14.18 -29.20 0.88
N SER A 116 -13.36 -28.46 1.62
CA SER A 116 -11.98 -28.06 1.31
C SER A 116 -11.56 -27.92 -0.17
N ASN A 117 -11.51 -26.69 -0.69
CA ASN A 117 -10.38 -26.15 -1.46
C ASN A 117 -10.62 -24.65 -1.68
N GLY A 118 -9.80 -23.85 -1.00
CA GLY A 118 -9.90 -22.39 -1.02
C GLY A 118 -9.17 -21.79 -2.21
N ARG A 119 -9.71 -20.65 -2.66
CA ARG A 119 -9.12 -19.59 -3.49
C ARG A 119 -9.38 -19.57 -5.00
N GLU A 120 -10.08 -20.55 -5.57
CA GLU A 120 -10.60 -20.45 -6.96
C GLU A 120 -12.13 -20.53 -7.08
N ALA A 121 -12.85 -20.56 -5.95
CA ALA A 121 -14.32 -20.62 -5.93
C ALA A 121 -15.04 -19.27 -6.13
N TRP A 122 -14.29 -18.17 -6.29
CA TRP A 122 -14.88 -16.83 -6.44
C TRP A 122 -15.58 -16.65 -7.80
N SER A 123 -15.29 -17.49 -8.79
CA SER A 123 -15.94 -17.46 -10.11
C SER A 123 -17.09 -18.47 -10.24
N THR A 124 -17.20 -19.47 -9.36
CA THR A 124 -18.19 -20.56 -9.49
C THR A 124 -19.27 -20.59 -8.41
N THR A 125 -19.14 -19.82 -7.32
CA THR A 125 -20.19 -19.69 -6.28
C THR A 125 -21.12 -18.48 -6.50
N PHE A 126 -20.91 -17.66 -7.53
CA PHE A 126 -21.88 -16.63 -7.95
C PHE A 126 -23.13 -17.19 -8.66
N VAL A 127 -23.29 -18.51 -8.69
CA VAL A 127 -24.46 -19.22 -9.20
C VAL A 127 -24.68 -20.41 -8.26
N PRO A 128 -25.84 -20.66 -7.62
CA PRO A 128 -27.17 -20.08 -7.82
C PRO A 128 -27.88 -19.66 -6.50
N ASP A 129 -28.37 -18.42 -6.40
CA ASP A 129 -29.72 -18.20 -5.84
C ASP A 129 -30.23 -16.80 -6.21
N VAL A 130 -30.68 -16.68 -7.47
CA VAL A 130 -31.56 -15.59 -7.88
C VAL A 130 -32.95 -15.93 -7.35
N CYS A 131 -33.21 -15.63 -6.08
CA CYS A 131 -34.53 -15.80 -5.47
C CYS A 131 -35.57 -14.76 -5.96
N THR A 132 -35.53 -14.37 -7.24
CA THR A 132 -36.58 -13.60 -7.91
C THR A 132 -36.91 -14.31 -9.22
N GLY A 133 -38.14 -14.79 -9.38
CA GLY A 133 -38.59 -15.73 -10.42
C GLY A 133 -38.52 -15.27 -11.88
N ASN A 134 -37.38 -14.79 -12.37
CA ASN A 134 -37.12 -14.57 -13.79
C ASN A 134 -35.63 -14.82 -14.13
N SER A 135 -35.31 -16.03 -14.59
CA SER A 135 -33.95 -16.48 -14.94
C SER A 135 -33.23 -15.58 -15.96
N ALA A 136 -33.99 -14.81 -16.75
CA ALA A 136 -33.44 -13.86 -17.72
C ALA A 136 -32.67 -12.70 -17.07
N VAL A 137 -33.08 -12.24 -15.87
CA VAL A 137 -32.42 -11.13 -15.17
C VAL A 137 -31.06 -11.57 -14.64
N GLY A 138 -30.96 -12.78 -14.08
CA GLY A 138 -29.69 -13.34 -13.61
C GLY A 138 -28.67 -13.49 -14.74
N LEU A 139 -29.11 -13.95 -15.91
CA LEU A 139 -28.23 -14.17 -17.06
C LEU A 139 -27.69 -12.86 -17.66
N ALA A 140 -28.45 -11.76 -17.57
CA ALA A 140 -28.02 -10.44 -18.03
C ALA A 140 -27.06 -9.72 -17.05
N VAL A 141 -27.23 -9.95 -15.74
CA VAL A 141 -26.42 -9.28 -14.71
C VAL A 141 -24.98 -9.81 -14.67
N ILE A 142 -24.77 -11.10 -14.94
CA ILE A 142 -23.44 -11.74 -14.88
C ILE A 142 -22.40 -11.03 -15.76
N PRO A 143 -22.58 -10.88 -17.09
CA PRO A 143 -21.59 -10.22 -17.94
C PRO A 143 -21.41 -8.73 -17.58
N LEU A 144 -22.47 -8.05 -17.13
CA LEU A 144 -22.40 -6.66 -16.68
C LEU A 144 -21.50 -6.50 -15.45
N LEU A 145 -21.58 -7.43 -14.49
CA LEU A 145 -20.69 -7.43 -13.33
C LEU A 145 -19.23 -7.64 -13.73
N PHE A 146 -18.93 -8.54 -14.67
CA PHE A 146 -17.56 -8.74 -15.15
C PHE A 146 -16.98 -7.48 -15.79
N VAL A 147 -17.76 -6.76 -16.62
CA VAL A 147 -17.32 -5.49 -17.22
C VAL A 147 -17.10 -4.42 -16.14
N PHE A 148 -17.98 -4.37 -15.14
CA PHE A 148 -17.84 -3.43 -14.02
C PHE A 148 -16.60 -3.71 -13.17
N PHE A 149 -16.37 -4.97 -12.76
CA PHE A 149 -15.19 -5.35 -11.98
C PHE A 149 -13.90 -5.18 -12.79
N ALA A 150 -13.89 -5.54 -14.07
CA ALA A 150 -12.72 -5.33 -14.92
C ALA A 150 -12.36 -3.85 -15.06
N GLY A 151 -13.35 -2.97 -15.25
CA GLY A 151 -13.13 -1.52 -15.30
C GLY A 151 -12.62 -0.96 -13.97
N TYR A 152 -13.19 -1.44 -12.85
CA TYR A 152 -12.75 -1.06 -11.51
C TYR A 152 -11.29 -1.48 -11.25
N ASP A 153 -10.94 -2.73 -11.54
CA ASP A 153 -9.60 -3.25 -11.25
C ASP A 153 -8.50 -2.57 -12.07
N ILE A 154 -8.81 -2.18 -13.32
CA ILE A 154 -7.86 -1.49 -14.19
C ILE A 154 -7.65 -0.03 -13.75
N ALA A 155 -8.71 0.66 -13.32
CA ALA A 155 -8.66 2.09 -13.05
C ALA A 155 -8.39 2.44 -11.59
N LEU A 156 -9.06 1.77 -10.64
CA LEU A 156 -9.11 2.20 -9.24
C LEU A 156 -8.09 1.47 -8.36
N THR A 157 -7.83 0.18 -8.59
CA THR A 157 -6.84 -0.60 -7.82
C THR A 157 -5.42 -0.01 -7.87
N PRO A 158 -4.84 0.30 -9.04
CA PRO A 158 -3.52 0.93 -9.08
C PRO A 158 -3.56 2.35 -8.51
N LEU A 159 -4.67 3.09 -8.65
CA LEU A 159 -4.80 4.46 -8.14
C LEU A 159 -4.77 4.51 -6.61
N ILE A 160 -5.46 3.58 -5.93
CA ILE A 160 -5.50 3.52 -4.46
C ILE A 160 -4.10 3.30 -3.88
N ILE A 161 -3.24 2.55 -4.56
CA ILE A 161 -1.89 2.21 -4.07
C ILE A 161 -0.86 3.25 -4.56
N ALA A 162 -0.91 3.66 -5.82
CA ALA A 162 0.05 4.56 -6.44
C ALA A 162 -0.06 6.00 -5.91
N TYR A 163 -1.28 6.49 -5.69
CA TYR A 163 -1.48 7.88 -5.29
C TYR A 163 -0.88 8.19 -3.90
N PRO A 164 -1.09 7.38 -2.83
CA PRO A 164 -0.43 7.58 -1.55
C PRO A 164 1.09 7.52 -1.62
N ILE A 165 1.67 6.59 -2.39
CA ILE A 165 3.14 6.49 -2.47
C ILE A 165 3.79 7.67 -3.19
N GLU A 166 3.05 8.35 -4.07
CA GLU A 166 3.47 9.57 -4.78
C GLU A 166 3.37 10.83 -3.90
N ILE A 167 2.31 10.96 -3.09
CA ILE A 167 2.11 12.16 -2.25
C ILE A 167 2.94 12.14 -0.96
N TRP A 168 3.30 10.96 -0.44
CA TRP A 168 4.04 10.86 0.80
C TRP A 168 5.56 10.92 0.58
N GLN A 169 6.22 11.79 1.35
CA GLN A 169 7.67 11.87 1.43
C GLN A 169 8.29 10.58 1.99
N PHE A 170 9.55 10.33 1.64
CA PHE A 170 10.26 9.06 1.90
C PHE A 170 10.15 8.57 3.36
N GLN A 171 10.25 9.47 4.35
CA GLN A 171 10.21 9.10 5.78
C GLN A 171 8.81 8.70 6.29
N LEU A 172 7.76 9.26 5.69
CA LEU A 172 6.36 9.07 6.11
C LEU A 172 5.59 8.10 5.20
N ARG A 173 6.17 7.66 4.08
CA ARG A 173 5.48 6.84 3.07
C ARG A 173 4.90 5.54 3.62
N SER A 174 5.69 4.76 4.34
CA SER A 174 5.23 3.48 4.92
C SER A 174 4.11 3.70 5.95
N ARG A 175 4.21 4.77 6.74
CA ARG A 175 3.19 5.16 7.73
C ARG A 175 1.90 5.64 7.05
N GLY A 176 2.01 6.47 6.01
CA GLY A 176 0.88 6.88 5.18
C GLY A 176 0.15 5.70 4.57
N PHE A 177 0.90 4.71 4.07
CA PHE A 177 0.33 3.46 3.57
C PHE A 177 -0.36 2.65 4.67
N SER A 178 0.22 2.56 5.88
CA SER A 178 -0.44 1.86 7.00
C SER A 178 -1.79 2.50 7.40
N VAL A 179 -1.90 3.83 7.33
CA VAL A 179 -3.15 4.56 7.60
C VAL A 179 -4.20 4.31 6.53
N LEU A 180 -3.79 4.27 5.25
CA LEU A 180 -4.65 3.89 4.13
C LEU A 180 -5.31 2.51 4.38
N TRP A 181 -4.49 1.50 4.70
CA TRP A 181 -5.00 0.15 4.95
C TRP A 181 -5.85 0.05 6.21
N THR A 182 -5.48 0.75 7.28
CA THR A 182 -6.25 0.72 8.54
C THR A 182 -7.62 1.38 8.37
N SER A 183 -7.69 2.55 7.72
CA SER A 183 -8.95 3.22 7.41
C SER A 183 -9.82 2.38 6.47
N GLY A 184 -9.19 1.67 5.54
CA GLY A 184 -9.82 0.65 4.73
C GLY A 184 -10.47 -0.45 5.56
N ILE A 185 -9.74 -1.09 6.47
CA ILE A 185 -10.29 -2.14 7.33
C ILE A 185 -11.50 -1.62 8.14
N VAL A 186 -11.44 -0.39 8.65
CA VAL A 186 -12.57 0.23 9.37
C VAL A 186 -13.80 0.39 8.48
N ALA A 187 -13.63 0.85 7.23
CA ALA A 187 -14.72 0.86 6.25
C ALA A 187 -15.22 -0.55 5.91
N GLY A 188 -14.32 -1.54 5.85
CA GLY A 188 -14.67 -2.93 5.64
C GLY A 188 -15.56 -3.48 6.75
N ILE A 189 -15.26 -3.15 8.02
CA ILE A 189 -16.09 -3.51 9.18
C ILE A 189 -17.49 -2.89 9.05
N PHE A 190 -17.58 -1.61 8.68
CA PHE A 190 -18.87 -0.97 8.44
C PHE A 190 -19.67 -1.69 7.35
N ASN A 191 -19.04 -2.00 6.21
CA ASN A 191 -19.69 -2.72 5.13
C ASN A 191 -20.13 -4.13 5.53
N MET A 192 -19.34 -4.82 6.33
CA MET A 192 -19.63 -6.19 6.76
C MET A 192 -20.85 -6.26 7.69
N PHE A 193 -21.03 -5.29 8.59
CA PHE A 193 -22.11 -5.32 9.58
C PHE A 193 -23.33 -4.48 9.17
N VAL A 194 -23.14 -3.34 8.52
CA VAL A 194 -24.23 -2.40 8.22
C VAL A 194 -24.98 -2.80 6.96
N ASN A 195 -24.29 -3.28 5.92
CA ASN A 195 -24.95 -3.61 4.65
C ASN A 195 -26.02 -4.70 4.80
N PRO A 196 -25.80 -5.83 5.53
CA PRO A 196 -26.83 -6.84 5.72
C PRO A 196 -28.06 -6.32 6.49
N ILE A 197 -27.84 -5.47 7.49
CA ILE A 197 -28.91 -4.88 8.32
C ILE A 197 -29.74 -3.86 7.50
N ALA A 198 -29.06 -3.05 6.69
CA ALA A 198 -29.71 -2.06 5.83
C ALA A 198 -30.53 -2.72 4.71
N LEU A 199 -29.99 -3.78 4.08
CA LEU A 199 -30.70 -4.54 3.07
C LEU A 199 -31.94 -5.26 3.64
N GLY A 200 -31.88 -5.73 4.89
CA GLY A 200 -33.02 -6.36 5.57
C GLY A 200 -34.18 -5.42 5.89
N SER A 201 -33.94 -4.10 5.99
CA SER A 201 -34.95 -3.10 6.36
C SER A 201 -35.46 -2.26 5.19
N ILE A 202 -34.57 -1.88 4.28
CA ILE A 202 -34.84 -0.89 3.20
C ILE A 202 -34.82 -1.56 1.81
N GLY A 203 -34.26 -2.77 1.69
CA GLY A 203 -34.20 -3.55 0.46
C GLY A 203 -33.51 -2.79 -0.68
N TRP A 204 -34.15 -2.77 -1.85
CA TRP A 204 -33.59 -2.17 -3.08
C TRP A 204 -33.38 -0.65 -2.99
N LYS A 205 -34.05 0.07 -2.09
CA LYS A 205 -33.87 1.53 -1.97
C LYS A 205 -32.50 1.90 -1.40
N TYR A 206 -31.80 0.96 -0.75
CA TYR A 206 -30.44 1.13 -0.25
C TYR A 206 -29.42 1.44 -1.36
N TYR A 207 -29.70 1.04 -2.61
CA TYR A 207 -28.83 1.37 -3.73
C TYR A 207 -28.77 2.88 -4.00
N PHE A 208 -29.83 3.65 -3.74
CA PHE A 208 -29.80 5.10 -3.91
C PHE A 208 -28.87 5.79 -2.91
N THR A 209 -28.83 5.32 -1.66
CA THR A 209 -27.88 5.85 -0.67
C THR A 209 -26.45 5.61 -1.13
N TYR A 210 -26.16 4.45 -1.73
CA TYR A 210 -24.83 4.15 -2.26
C TYR A 210 -24.44 5.07 -3.43
N ILE A 211 -25.37 5.37 -4.33
CA ILE A 211 -25.14 6.33 -5.43
C ILE A 211 -24.81 7.73 -4.90
N VAL A 212 -25.50 8.19 -3.86
CA VAL A 212 -25.21 9.49 -3.23
C VAL A 212 -23.82 9.51 -2.58
N PHE A 213 -23.45 8.44 -1.86
CA PHE A 213 -22.10 8.32 -1.30
C PHE A 213 -21.02 8.28 -2.38
N LEU A 214 -21.22 7.51 -3.47
CA LEU A 214 -20.31 7.48 -4.61
C LEU A 214 -20.17 8.84 -5.29
N ALA A 215 -21.28 9.56 -5.51
CA ALA A 215 -21.26 10.89 -6.10
C ALA A 215 -20.52 11.89 -5.21
N ALA A 216 -20.70 11.83 -3.89
CA ALA A 216 -19.96 12.64 -2.93
C ALA A 216 -18.45 12.34 -2.96
N PHE A 217 -18.07 11.06 -3.10
CA PHE A 217 -16.66 10.66 -3.28
C PHE A 217 -16.06 11.18 -4.58
N VAL A 218 -16.78 11.10 -5.71
CA VAL A 218 -16.31 11.65 -6.98
C VAL A 218 -16.16 13.16 -6.92
N LEU A 219 -17.09 13.86 -6.26
CA LEU A 219 -17.01 15.30 -6.05
C LEU A 219 -15.81 15.66 -5.17
N LEU A 220 -15.62 14.95 -4.05
CA LEU A 220 -14.48 15.15 -3.16
C LEU A 220 -13.17 14.83 -3.88
N ALA A 221 -13.12 13.78 -4.69
CA ALA A 221 -11.96 13.44 -5.51
C ALA A 221 -11.65 14.56 -6.50
N TYR A 222 -12.65 15.04 -7.23
CA TYR A 222 -12.49 16.12 -8.21
C TYR A 222 -11.93 17.41 -7.58
N PHE A 223 -12.40 17.80 -6.39
CA PHE A 223 -11.94 19.01 -5.72
C PHE A 223 -10.68 18.83 -4.87
N CYS A 224 -10.47 17.66 -4.25
CA CYS A 224 -9.40 17.47 -3.27
C CYS A 224 -8.16 16.77 -3.82
N TYR A 225 -8.25 16.09 -4.97
CA TYR A 225 -7.16 15.31 -5.52
C TYR A 225 -6.50 16.12 -6.64
N PRO A 226 -5.39 16.82 -6.34
CA PRO A 226 -4.62 17.44 -7.40
C PRO A 226 -3.99 16.35 -8.28
N GLU A 227 -3.92 16.64 -9.58
CA GLU A 227 -3.27 15.78 -10.57
C GLU A 227 -1.78 15.63 -10.24
N THR A 228 -1.32 14.39 -10.01
CA THR A 228 0.07 14.07 -9.63
C THR A 228 0.91 13.56 -10.80
N LYS A 229 0.29 13.31 -11.96
CA LYS A 229 0.95 12.66 -13.11
C LYS A 229 2.10 13.50 -13.67
N GLY A 230 3.30 12.93 -13.64
CA GLY A 230 4.50 13.49 -14.29
C GLY A 230 5.25 14.57 -13.50
N ARG A 231 4.96 14.74 -12.21
CA ARG A 231 5.67 15.69 -11.34
C ARG A 231 6.71 14.98 -10.47
N THR A 232 7.85 15.63 -10.25
CA THR A 232 8.87 15.08 -9.34
C THR A 232 8.42 15.21 -7.88
N LEU A 233 8.95 14.37 -6.99
CA LEU A 233 8.58 14.37 -5.56
C LEU A 233 8.78 15.76 -4.89
N GLU A 234 9.72 16.55 -5.38
CA GLU A 234 10.00 17.92 -4.90
C GLU A 234 8.91 18.91 -5.32
N GLN A 235 8.41 18.80 -6.56
CA GLN A 235 7.29 19.62 -7.04
C GLN A 235 5.99 19.27 -6.30
N MET A 236 5.81 18.00 -5.92
CA MET A 236 4.68 17.56 -5.09
C MET A 236 4.74 18.13 -3.67
N ALA A 237 5.95 18.29 -3.10
CA ALA A 237 6.11 19.00 -1.84
C ALA A 237 5.64 20.46 -1.97
N TYR A 238 6.02 21.15 -3.04
CA TYR A 238 5.63 22.55 -3.29
C TYR A 238 4.10 22.75 -3.44
N ILE A 239 3.41 21.84 -4.12
CA ILE A 239 1.94 21.94 -4.34
C ILE A 239 1.15 21.78 -3.04
N PHE A 240 1.61 20.93 -2.13
CA PHE A 240 0.90 20.61 -0.90
C PHE A 240 1.35 21.47 0.30
N ASP A 241 2.62 21.87 0.36
CA ASP A 241 3.22 22.58 1.50
C ASP A 241 3.50 24.09 1.22
N GLY A 242 3.46 24.59 -0.03
CA GLY A 242 3.65 26.02 -0.33
C GLY A 242 5.02 26.56 0.13
N GLU A 243 5.06 27.74 0.78
CA GLU A 243 6.30 28.31 1.37
C GLU A 243 6.92 27.44 2.48
N ASP A 244 6.15 26.53 3.10
CA ASP A 244 6.68 25.57 4.07
C ASP A 244 7.44 24.40 3.40
N ALA A 245 7.38 24.29 2.06
CA ALA A 245 8.18 23.31 1.32
C ALA A 245 9.67 23.63 1.38
N ASP A 246 10.05 24.91 1.37
CA ASP A 246 11.45 25.33 1.53
C ASP A 246 11.99 24.88 2.89
N SER A 247 11.22 24.97 3.96
CA SER A 247 11.66 24.52 5.30
C SER A 247 11.96 23.01 5.35
N ASN A 248 11.11 22.18 4.72
CA ASN A 248 11.29 20.72 4.68
C ASN A 248 12.37 20.28 3.69
N VAL A 249 12.53 20.98 2.56
CA VAL A 249 13.61 20.75 1.59
C VAL A 249 14.96 21.22 2.14
N LEU A 250 14.98 22.34 2.86
CA LEU A 250 16.16 22.84 3.56
C LEU A 250 16.52 21.94 4.75
N GLU A 251 15.57 21.38 5.49
CA GLU A 251 15.85 20.33 6.48
C GLU A 251 16.41 19.07 5.82
N GLY A 252 15.80 18.61 4.71
CA GLY A 252 16.29 17.44 3.96
C GLY A 252 17.71 17.63 3.41
N LYS A 253 17.99 18.79 2.80
CA LYS A 253 19.33 19.16 2.29
C LYS A 253 20.32 19.49 3.41
N SER A 254 19.88 20.08 4.53
CA SER A 254 20.72 20.34 5.70
C SER A 254 21.14 19.05 6.39
N MET A 255 20.24 18.05 6.44
CA MET A 255 20.56 16.72 6.92
C MET A 255 21.54 16.01 5.98
N GLU A 256 21.31 16.03 4.67
CA GLU A 256 22.24 15.43 3.70
C GLU A 256 23.62 16.13 3.71
N GLY A 257 23.64 17.46 3.84
CA GLY A 257 24.87 18.26 3.96
C GLY A 257 25.61 18.00 5.26
N LYS A 258 24.91 17.93 6.40
CA LYS A 258 25.52 17.57 7.69
C LYS A 258 26.09 16.15 7.67
N THR A 259 25.40 15.21 7.03
CA THR A 259 25.88 13.83 6.88
C THR A 259 27.15 13.75 6.04
N LYS A 260 27.22 14.48 4.91
CA LYS A 260 28.44 14.56 4.08
C LYS A 260 29.61 15.24 4.80
N VAL A 261 29.36 16.29 5.59
CA VAL A 261 30.42 16.95 6.36
C VAL A 261 30.91 16.07 7.51
N LEU A 262 30.00 15.35 8.19
CA LEU A 262 30.35 14.39 9.23
C LEU A 262 31.15 13.20 8.68
N SER A 263 30.84 12.70 7.49
CA SER A 263 31.63 11.62 6.89
C SER A 263 33.05 12.07 6.54
N ILE A 264 33.22 13.29 6.00
CA ILE A 264 34.54 13.86 5.68
C ILE A 264 35.36 14.13 6.96
N GLU A 265 34.73 14.61 8.03
CA GLU A 265 35.41 14.90 9.30
C GLU A 265 35.83 13.62 10.04
N LEU A 266 35.08 12.52 9.85
CA LEU A 266 35.45 11.21 10.38
C LEU A 266 36.62 10.58 9.60
N GLU A 267 36.62 10.68 8.27
CA GLU A 267 37.76 10.24 7.43
C GLU A 267 39.05 11.02 7.78
N ARG A 268 38.93 12.32 8.07
CA ARG A 268 40.07 13.17 8.46
C ARG A 268 40.66 12.83 9.83
N LYS A 269 39.87 12.22 10.73
CA LYS A 269 40.34 11.80 12.07
C LYS A 269 40.89 10.38 12.11
N SER A 270 40.67 9.57 11.07
CA SER A 270 41.12 8.18 10.99
C SER A 270 42.40 7.96 10.17
N GLY A 271 42.93 8.99 9.51
CA GLY A 271 44.23 8.98 8.82
C GLY A 271 45.27 9.82 9.55
#